data_AF-A0A6N0LYH0-F1
#
_entry.id   AF-A0A6N0LYH0-F1
#
_cell.length_a   1.000
_cell.length_b   1.000
_cell.length_c   1.000
_cell.angle_alpha   90.00
_cell.angle_beta   90.00
_cell.angle_gamma   90.00
#
_symmetry.space_group_name_H-M   'P 1'
#
loop_
_entity.id
_entity.type
_entity.pdbx_description
1 polymer ?
#
loop_
_entity_poly.entity_id
_entity_poly.type
_entity_poly.pdbx_seq_one_letter_code
_entity_poly.pdbx_strand_id
1 'polypeptide(L)'
;MYPTLKHKVLIISPHFPPINAPDHQRVRMSLPYMEQFGWEPHVLTVQPDYVAGIEDSLLAKTIPDRIPVTYTKALPLQQTQRLGIGSLGIRSFPYLLKAGDRLLQQTKFDLIYFSTTVFITMALGGRWYRHFRIPYVLDFQDPWLSDYYKQTDTPPPGGRWKYGFSQLQAKLLEPRAMSKVSHVISVSPAYPKTLQQRYPHLLSEQFTVLPFGAPEPDFEQLPYLNIQQKIFNPHDGKRHWVYVGRGGNDMALALRTLFLGIQSERRHHPEKWQAVELHFVGTSYAPGNRAVKTVEPIAQELGVADLVQEHVHRIPYFEALQVLVDSDAILMIGSDDPDYTASKLYPCILARKPVLAIFHQQSSVVDILQSCQAGKSVTFTSQNKPADLLPKIAAQLNWLLSIPKGYKPETNWSAFQAYTAREMTKKQCSVFDNCLTTAKINKSL
;
A
#
# COMPACT_ATOMS: atom_id res chain seq x y z
N MET A 1 29.49 -9.69 -22.16
CA MET A 1 28.11 -10.14 -21.85
C MET A 1 28.24 -11.48 -21.13
N TYR A 2 28.41 -11.47 -19.81
CA TYR A 2 28.45 -12.71 -19.03
C TYR A 2 27.02 -13.26 -18.96
N PRO A 3 26.79 -14.57 -19.17
CA PRO A 3 25.50 -15.16 -18.84
C PRO A 3 25.36 -15.07 -17.32
N THR A 4 24.70 -14.03 -16.82
CA THR A 4 24.36 -13.93 -15.40
C THR A 4 23.53 -15.16 -15.07
N LEU A 5 24.08 -16.04 -14.23
CA LEU A 5 23.35 -17.19 -13.68
C LEU A 5 22.02 -16.68 -13.14
N LYS A 6 20.92 -17.11 -13.77
CA LYS A 6 19.57 -16.72 -13.35
C LYS A 6 19.15 -17.61 -12.17
N HIS A 7 18.84 -16.98 -11.04
CA HIS A 7 18.31 -17.64 -9.85
C HIS A 7 16.78 -17.75 -9.92
N LYS A 8 16.19 -18.80 -9.36
CA LYS A 8 14.74 -18.99 -9.35
C LYS A 8 14.14 -18.71 -7.98
N VAL A 9 13.10 -17.89 -7.92
CA VAL A 9 12.36 -17.60 -6.69
C VAL A 9 10.90 -18.03 -6.80
N LEU A 10 10.45 -18.82 -5.82
CA LEU A 10 9.04 -19.13 -5.64
C LEU A 10 8.40 -18.04 -4.77
N ILE A 11 7.51 -17.25 -5.37
CA ILE A 11 6.80 -16.15 -4.69
C ILE A 11 5.44 -16.64 -4.22
N ILE A 12 5.16 -16.50 -2.92
CA ILE A 12 3.89 -16.86 -2.31
C ILE A 12 3.07 -15.59 -2.13
N SER A 13 2.01 -15.45 -2.94
CA SER A 13 1.11 -14.30 -2.91
C SER A 13 -0.33 -14.80 -3.09
N PRO A 14 -1.01 -15.22 -2.00
CA PRO A 14 -2.36 -15.79 -2.07
C PRO A 14 -3.42 -14.82 -2.61
N HIS A 15 -3.26 -13.53 -2.37
CA HIS A 15 -3.93 -12.49 -3.16
C HIS A 15 -3.05 -12.17 -4.37
N PHE A 16 -3.64 -12.07 -5.55
CA PHE A 16 -2.94 -11.73 -6.78
C PHE A 16 -3.98 -11.19 -7.80
N PRO A 17 -3.56 -10.43 -8.83
CA PRO A 17 -4.48 -10.01 -9.88
C PRO A 17 -5.26 -11.20 -10.49
N PRO A 18 -6.54 -11.00 -10.86
CA PRO A 18 -7.27 -9.72 -10.95
C PRO A 18 -7.89 -9.22 -9.63
N ILE A 19 -7.68 -9.86 -8.48
CA ILE A 19 -8.23 -9.33 -7.22
C ILE A 19 -7.43 -8.10 -6.78
N ASN A 20 -8.09 -6.95 -6.64
CA ASN A 20 -7.47 -5.71 -6.15
C ASN A 20 -7.31 -5.74 -4.63
N ALA A 21 -6.25 -6.39 -4.16
CA ALA A 21 -5.83 -6.37 -2.77
C ALA A 21 -4.54 -5.53 -2.59
N PRO A 22 -4.40 -4.77 -1.50
CA PRO A 22 -3.20 -3.96 -1.29
C PRO A 22 -1.91 -4.78 -1.17
N ASP A 23 -1.98 -6.03 -0.70
CA ASP A 23 -0.79 -6.77 -0.29
C ASP A 23 0.02 -7.35 -1.47
N HIS A 24 -0.67 -7.70 -2.56
CA HIS A 24 -0.02 -8.24 -3.77
C HIS A 24 0.71 -7.17 -4.60
N GLN A 25 0.55 -5.88 -4.27
CA GLN A 25 1.09 -4.76 -5.04
C GLN A 25 2.63 -4.80 -5.09
N ARG A 26 3.27 -5.24 -4.00
CA ARG A 26 4.72 -5.47 -3.92
C ARG A 26 5.18 -6.38 -5.04
N VAL A 27 4.52 -7.54 -5.13
CA VAL A 27 4.84 -8.58 -6.11
C VAL A 27 4.54 -8.07 -7.52
N ARG A 28 3.34 -7.52 -7.75
CA ARG A 28 2.95 -6.99 -9.07
C ARG A 28 3.99 -6.01 -9.61
N MET A 29 4.42 -5.05 -8.79
CA MET A 29 5.37 -4.02 -9.21
C MET A 29 6.80 -4.55 -9.37
N SER A 30 7.17 -5.64 -8.69
CA SER A 30 8.52 -6.20 -8.81
C SER A 30 8.69 -7.08 -10.05
N LEU A 31 7.67 -7.86 -10.40
CA LEU A 31 7.73 -8.87 -11.47
C LEU A 31 8.31 -8.38 -12.81
N PRO A 32 8.00 -7.17 -13.32
CA PRO A 32 8.59 -6.66 -14.58
C PRO A 32 10.11 -6.57 -14.56
N TYR A 33 10.72 -6.37 -13.39
CA TYR A 33 12.14 -6.02 -13.27
C TYR A 33 13.01 -7.15 -12.71
N MET A 34 12.45 -8.20 -12.09
CA MET A 34 13.24 -9.24 -11.40
C MET A 34 14.28 -9.90 -12.30
N GLU A 35 13.93 -10.21 -13.55
CA GLU A 35 14.88 -10.83 -14.48
C GLU A 35 16.06 -9.91 -14.84
N GLN A 36 15.86 -8.59 -14.82
CA GLN A 36 16.95 -7.62 -15.04
C GLN A 36 17.99 -7.66 -13.92
N PHE A 37 17.58 -8.15 -12.74
CA PHE A 37 18.43 -8.29 -11.56
C PHE A 37 18.78 -9.76 -11.27
N GLY A 38 18.67 -10.64 -12.27
CA GLY A 38 19.15 -12.03 -12.17
C GLY A 38 18.16 -13.02 -11.54
N TRP A 39 16.90 -12.63 -11.32
CA TRP A 39 15.90 -13.47 -10.68
C TRP A 39 14.73 -13.82 -11.61
N GLU A 40 14.47 -15.11 -11.79
CA GLU A 40 13.29 -15.66 -12.48
C GLU A 40 12.19 -15.97 -11.45
N PRO A 41 11.06 -15.23 -11.45
CA PRO A 41 9.99 -15.45 -10.50
C PRO A 41 9.00 -16.51 -10.97
N HIS A 42 8.48 -17.29 -10.03
CA HIS A 42 7.29 -18.13 -10.19
C HIS A 42 6.30 -17.79 -9.08
N VAL A 43 5.09 -17.36 -9.42
CA VAL A 43 4.06 -17.01 -8.44
C VAL A 43 3.20 -18.23 -8.08
N LEU A 44 3.03 -18.51 -6.79
CA LEU A 44 2.03 -19.43 -6.27
C LEU A 44 0.91 -18.63 -5.58
N THR A 45 -0.30 -18.74 -6.11
CA THR A 45 -1.45 -17.94 -5.68
C THR A 45 -2.74 -18.78 -5.54
N VAL A 46 -3.80 -18.16 -5.02
CA VAL A 46 -5.14 -18.75 -4.93
C VAL A 46 -5.98 -18.27 -6.10
N GLN A 47 -6.80 -19.16 -6.67
CA GLN A 47 -7.74 -18.82 -7.74
C GLN A 47 -8.70 -17.69 -7.31
N PRO A 48 -8.95 -16.68 -8.17
CA PRO A 48 -9.77 -15.51 -7.84
C PRO A 48 -11.17 -15.86 -7.28
N ASP A 49 -11.81 -16.92 -7.82
CA ASP A 49 -13.13 -17.40 -7.38
C ASP A 49 -13.23 -17.76 -5.88
N TYR A 50 -12.09 -18.00 -5.23
CA TYR A 50 -12.03 -18.34 -3.81
C TYR A 50 -11.65 -17.16 -2.91
N VAL A 51 -11.35 -16.01 -3.50
CA VAL A 51 -10.84 -14.83 -2.81
C VAL A 51 -11.94 -13.77 -2.77
N ALA A 52 -12.23 -13.24 -1.57
CA ALA A 52 -13.11 -12.09 -1.45
C ALA A 52 -12.36 -10.82 -1.86
N GLY A 53 -12.95 -10.00 -2.72
CA GLY A 53 -12.36 -8.72 -3.10
C GLY A 53 -13.10 -8.09 -4.26
N ILE A 54 -12.65 -6.89 -4.63
CA ILE A 54 -13.05 -6.25 -5.87
C ILE A 54 -12.16 -6.84 -6.98
N GLU A 55 -12.78 -7.39 -8.01
CA GLU A 55 -12.08 -7.82 -9.19
C GLU A 55 -11.80 -6.62 -10.10
N ASP A 56 -10.56 -6.48 -10.53
CA ASP A 56 -10.08 -5.46 -11.44
C ASP A 56 -9.23 -6.15 -12.51
N SER A 57 -9.86 -6.48 -13.64
CA SER A 57 -9.23 -7.21 -14.74
C SER A 57 -8.08 -6.44 -15.38
N LEU A 58 -8.04 -5.10 -15.25
CA LEU A 58 -6.95 -4.30 -15.77
C LEU A 58 -5.66 -4.51 -14.98
N LEU A 59 -5.74 -4.86 -13.68
CA LEU A 59 -4.55 -5.21 -12.89
C LEU A 59 -3.81 -6.44 -13.44
N ALA A 60 -4.51 -7.37 -14.08
CA ALA A 60 -3.87 -8.53 -14.67
C ALA A 60 -2.99 -8.13 -15.87
N LYS A 61 -3.33 -7.04 -16.58
CA LYS A 61 -2.58 -6.54 -17.74
C LYS A 61 -1.22 -5.94 -17.38
N THR A 62 -0.98 -5.64 -16.10
CA THR A 62 0.32 -5.12 -15.63
C THR A 62 1.34 -6.22 -15.34
N ILE A 63 0.92 -7.48 -15.39
CA ILE A 63 1.79 -8.64 -15.16
C ILE A 63 2.36 -9.08 -16.50
N PRO A 64 3.69 -9.22 -16.64
CA PRO A 64 4.26 -9.73 -17.88
C PRO A 64 3.79 -11.17 -18.16
N ASP A 65 3.32 -11.46 -19.38
CA ASP A 65 2.78 -12.78 -19.77
C ASP A 65 3.75 -13.95 -19.58
N ARG A 66 5.06 -13.66 -19.59
CA ARG A 66 6.13 -14.65 -19.40
C ARG A 66 6.27 -15.16 -17.97
N ILE A 67 5.62 -14.53 -16.98
CA ILE A 67 5.77 -14.93 -15.57
C ILE A 67 4.91 -16.17 -15.30
N PRO A 68 5.50 -17.32 -14.91
CA PRO A 68 4.72 -18.50 -14.56
C PRO A 68 3.92 -18.26 -13.27
N VAL A 69 2.61 -18.55 -13.35
CA VAL A 69 1.69 -18.47 -12.22
C VAL A 69 1.04 -19.84 -11.99
N THR A 70 1.25 -20.43 -10.82
CA THR A 70 0.52 -21.62 -10.37
C THR A 70 -0.65 -21.20 -9.50
N TYR A 71 -1.84 -21.56 -9.94
CA TYR A 71 -3.07 -21.32 -9.20
C TYR A 71 -3.45 -22.51 -8.33
N THR A 72 -3.97 -22.23 -7.13
CA THR A 72 -4.48 -23.22 -6.19
C THR A 72 -5.93 -22.94 -5.80
N LYS A 73 -6.67 -23.98 -5.45
CA LYS A 73 -8.01 -23.83 -4.87
C LYS A 73 -7.92 -23.36 -3.42
N ALA A 74 -9.04 -22.97 -2.85
CA ALA A 74 -9.24 -22.93 -1.40
C ALA A 74 -10.60 -23.55 -1.06
N LEU A 75 -10.95 -23.66 0.22
CA LEU A 75 -12.34 -23.96 0.58
C LEU A 75 -13.26 -22.82 0.13
N PRO A 76 -14.41 -23.09 -0.53
CA PRO A 76 -15.33 -22.06 -1.01
C PRO A 76 -15.81 -21.13 0.10
N LEU A 77 -15.70 -19.82 -0.12
CA LEU A 77 -16.02 -18.82 0.90
C LEU A 77 -17.47 -18.92 1.38
N GLN A 78 -18.43 -19.10 0.47
CA GLN A 78 -19.86 -19.20 0.80
C GLN A 78 -20.17 -20.38 1.73
N GLN A 79 -19.42 -21.48 1.61
CA GLN A 79 -19.60 -22.67 2.44
C GLN A 79 -18.98 -22.47 3.82
N THR A 80 -17.75 -21.94 3.88
CA THR A 80 -17.01 -21.79 5.14
C THR A 80 -17.48 -20.61 5.98
N GLN A 81 -18.04 -19.55 5.36
CA GLN A 81 -18.62 -18.42 6.08
C GLN A 81 -19.79 -18.83 6.99
N ARG A 82 -20.59 -19.84 6.59
CA ARG A 82 -21.68 -20.39 7.43
C ARG A 82 -21.16 -21.01 8.73
N LEU A 83 -19.92 -21.46 8.73
CA LEU A 83 -19.21 -22.04 9.88
C LEU A 83 -18.31 -21.01 10.59
N GLY A 84 -18.39 -19.73 10.23
CA GLY A 84 -17.57 -18.67 10.82
C GLY A 84 -16.12 -18.60 10.29
N ILE A 85 -15.75 -19.42 9.30
CA ILE A 85 -14.39 -19.47 8.73
C ILE A 85 -14.35 -18.61 7.46
N GLY A 86 -14.04 -17.31 7.63
CA GLY A 86 -13.88 -16.38 6.53
C GLY A 86 -12.43 -16.19 6.04
N SER A 87 -11.44 -16.46 6.91
CA SER A 87 -10.02 -16.18 6.62
C SER A 87 -9.51 -16.98 5.41
N LEU A 88 -9.01 -16.28 4.39
CA LEU A 88 -8.41 -16.92 3.21
C LEU A 88 -7.27 -17.86 3.61
N GLY A 89 -6.43 -17.45 4.56
CA GLY A 89 -5.27 -18.24 4.99
C GLY A 89 -5.66 -19.62 5.51
N ILE A 90 -6.70 -19.72 6.33
CA ILE A 90 -7.19 -21.03 6.83
C ILE A 90 -7.74 -21.88 5.69
N ARG A 91 -8.50 -21.27 4.78
CA ARG A 91 -9.16 -21.96 3.67
C ARG A 91 -8.17 -22.46 2.61
N SER A 92 -7.06 -21.73 2.39
CA SER A 92 -6.09 -22.03 1.34
C SER A 92 -4.85 -22.78 1.83
N PHE A 93 -4.56 -22.77 3.13
CA PHE A 93 -3.34 -23.39 3.70
C PHE A 93 -3.03 -24.81 3.18
N PRO A 94 -3.95 -25.80 3.23
CA PRO A 94 -3.64 -27.16 2.77
C PRO A 94 -3.39 -27.23 1.26
N TYR A 95 -4.03 -26.36 0.47
CA TYR A 95 -3.88 -26.32 -0.98
C TYR A 95 -2.55 -25.67 -1.38
N LEU A 96 -2.20 -24.55 -0.74
CA LEU A 96 -0.90 -23.89 -0.91
C LEU A 96 0.24 -24.82 -0.47
N LEU A 97 0.07 -25.53 0.64
CA LEU A 97 1.01 -26.53 1.08
C LEU A 97 1.24 -27.62 0.02
N LYS A 98 0.17 -28.26 -0.47
CA LYS A 98 0.26 -29.35 -1.46
C LYS A 98 0.87 -28.87 -2.78
N ALA A 99 0.49 -27.69 -3.25
CA ALA A 99 1.00 -27.13 -4.48
C ALA A 99 2.46 -26.67 -4.36
N GLY A 100 2.82 -26.04 -3.25
CA GLY A 100 4.20 -25.66 -2.96
C GLY A 100 5.10 -26.89 -2.82
N ASP A 101 4.69 -27.92 -2.09
CA ASP A 101 5.45 -29.18 -2.00
C ASP A 101 5.69 -29.78 -3.40
N ARG A 102 4.67 -29.81 -4.26
CA ARG A 102 4.81 -30.29 -5.64
C ARG A 102 5.80 -29.45 -6.46
N LEU A 103 5.68 -28.13 -6.40
CA LEU A 103 6.57 -27.22 -7.15
C LEU A 103 8.02 -27.36 -6.68
N LEU A 104 8.25 -27.40 -5.37
CA LEU A 104 9.58 -27.53 -4.79
C LEU A 104 10.22 -28.91 -5.05
N GLN A 105 9.42 -29.95 -5.33
CA GLN A 105 9.91 -31.27 -5.78
C GLN A 105 10.26 -31.30 -7.26
N GLN A 106 9.49 -30.59 -8.10
CA GLN A 106 9.61 -30.65 -9.57
C GLN A 106 10.59 -29.63 -10.14
N THR A 107 10.75 -28.50 -9.46
CA THR A 107 11.53 -27.37 -9.94
C THR A 107 12.55 -26.98 -8.87
N LYS A 108 13.80 -26.76 -9.30
CA LYS A 108 14.84 -26.24 -8.42
C LYS A 108 14.65 -24.73 -8.23
N PHE A 109 14.19 -24.35 -7.03
CA PHE A 109 14.16 -22.96 -6.59
C PHE A 109 15.36 -22.67 -5.67
N ASP A 110 15.90 -21.47 -5.79
CA ASP A 110 17.00 -20.99 -4.94
C ASP A 110 16.46 -20.27 -3.69
N LEU A 111 15.27 -19.67 -3.78
CA LEU A 111 14.64 -18.91 -2.70
C LEU A 111 13.12 -19.08 -2.69
N ILE A 112 12.50 -18.97 -1.51
CA ILE A 112 11.06 -18.78 -1.34
C ILE A 112 10.79 -17.39 -0.76
N TYR A 113 9.93 -16.61 -1.40
CA TYR A 113 9.60 -15.25 -0.96
C TYR A 113 8.11 -15.13 -0.63
N PHE A 114 7.77 -14.76 0.60
CA PHE A 114 6.39 -14.52 1.02
C PHE A 114 6.13 -13.02 1.07
N SER A 115 5.19 -12.55 0.25
CA SER A 115 4.74 -11.16 0.25
C SER A 115 3.22 -11.12 0.22
N THR A 116 2.64 -11.04 1.42
CA THR A 116 1.20 -11.12 1.65
C THR A 116 0.83 -10.74 3.08
N THR A 117 -0.40 -10.31 3.29
CA THR A 117 -1.01 -10.18 4.63
C THR A 117 -1.84 -11.40 5.02
N VAL A 118 -1.86 -12.45 4.18
CA VAL A 118 -2.41 -13.77 4.51
C VAL A 118 -1.39 -14.54 5.38
N PHE A 119 -1.08 -13.98 6.53
CA PHE A 119 0.11 -14.30 7.33
C PHE A 119 0.26 -15.77 7.70
N ILE A 120 -0.85 -16.48 7.92
CA ILE A 120 -0.86 -17.92 8.24
C ILE A 120 -0.02 -18.72 7.23
N THR A 121 -0.01 -18.30 5.96
CA THR A 121 0.75 -18.96 4.90
C THR A 121 2.27 -18.84 5.09
N MET A 122 2.76 -17.80 5.77
CA MET A 122 4.19 -17.62 6.07
C MET A 122 4.75 -18.76 6.94
N ALA A 123 3.92 -19.44 7.73
CA ALA A 123 4.33 -20.61 8.49
C ALA A 123 4.78 -21.79 7.60
N LEU A 124 4.39 -21.80 6.32
CA LEU A 124 4.90 -22.77 5.34
C LEU A 124 6.40 -22.61 5.10
N GLY A 125 6.97 -21.41 5.25
CA GLY A 125 8.40 -21.16 5.07
C GLY A 125 9.26 -22.04 5.97
N GLY A 126 8.95 -22.09 7.28
CA GLY A 126 9.66 -22.94 8.23
C GLY A 126 9.48 -24.45 7.97
N ARG A 127 8.37 -24.87 7.35
CA ARG A 127 8.20 -26.27 6.91
C ARG A 127 9.06 -26.56 5.69
N TRP A 128 8.95 -25.74 4.64
CA TRP A 128 9.67 -25.94 3.38
C TRP A 128 11.17 -25.83 3.56
N TYR A 129 11.65 -24.94 4.44
CA TYR A 129 13.05 -24.91 4.81
C TYR A 129 13.53 -26.24 5.40
N ARG A 130 12.77 -26.85 6.32
CA ARG A 130 13.16 -28.14 6.94
C ARG A 130 13.21 -29.29 5.94
N HIS A 131 12.27 -29.31 4.99
CA HIS A 131 12.13 -30.42 4.04
C HIS A 131 13.01 -30.27 2.80
N PHE A 132 13.06 -29.06 2.21
CA PHE A 132 13.74 -28.78 0.95
C PHE A 132 15.07 -28.04 1.11
N ARG A 133 15.37 -27.50 2.30
CA ARG A 133 16.61 -26.73 2.58
C ARG A 133 16.79 -25.50 1.67
N ILE A 134 15.68 -24.88 1.29
CA ILE A 134 15.63 -23.65 0.49
C ILE A 134 15.41 -22.47 1.45
N PRO A 135 16.27 -21.43 1.43
CA PRO A 135 16.11 -20.24 2.27
C PRO A 135 14.81 -19.50 1.93
N TYR A 136 14.26 -18.77 2.92
CA TYR A 136 13.03 -18.03 2.71
C TYR A 136 13.05 -16.65 3.34
N VAL A 137 12.36 -15.72 2.68
CA VAL A 137 12.24 -14.30 3.05
C VAL A 137 10.77 -13.98 3.31
N LEU A 138 10.51 -13.24 4.39
CA LEU A 138 9.17 -12.78 4.76
C LEU A 138 9.06 -11.27 4.58
N ASP A 139 8.07 -10.79 3.84
CA ASP A 139 7.76 -9.37 3.67
C ASP A 139 6.56 -8.96 4.53
N PHE A 140 6.84 -8.21 5.59
CA PHE A 140 5.87 -7.67 6.54
C PHE A 140 5.39 -6.30 6.10
N GLN A 141 4.21 -6.29 5.51
CA GLN A 141 3.52 -5.06 5.07
C GLN A 141 2.60 -4.51 6.15
N ASP A 142 2.09 -5.39 7.01
CA ASP A 142 1.28 -5.09 8.20
C ASP A 142 1.82 -5.92 9.38
N PRO A 143 1.55 -5.52 10.64
CA PRO A 143 1.93 -6.31 11.80
C PRO A 143 1.02 -7.54 11.94
N TRP A 144 1.60 -8.75 11.96
CA TRP A 144 0.83 -9.98 12.18
C TRP A 144 0.33 -10.06 13.63
N LEU A 145 1.23 -9.88 14.61
CA LEU A 145 0.89 -9.59 16.00
C LEU A 145 0.92 -8.09 16.28
N SER A 146 -0.21 -7.56 16.76
CA SER A 146 -0.38 -6.16 17.12
C SER A 146 -1.16 -6.00 18.42
N ASP A 147 -0.72 -5.07 19.27
CA ASP A 147 -1.46 -4.64 20.45
C ASP A 147 -2.17 -3.29 20.21
N TYR A 148 -2.14 -2.75 18.99
CA TYR A 148 -2.72 -1.45 18.63
C TYR A 148 -4.16 -1.29 19.13
N TYR A 149 -5.05 -2.23 18.80
CA TYR A 149 -6.47 -2.15 19.20
C TYR A 149 -6.71 -2.31 20.70
N LYS A 150 -5.76 -2.91 21.44
CA LYS A 150 -5.83 -2.95 22.91
C LYS A 150 -5.35 -1.64 23.51
N GLN A 151 -4.31 -1.03 22.93
CA GLN A 151 -3.73 0.23 23.42
C GLN A 151 -4.61 1.43 23.13
N THR A 152 -5.32 1.43 21.99
CA THR A 152 -6.17 2.54 21.53
C THR A 152 -7.64 2.41 21.93
N ASP A 153 -8.02 1.34 22.63
CA ASP A 153 -9.40 0.89 22.92
C ASP A 153 -10.36 0.91 21.70
N THR A 154 -9.80 0.96 20.49
CA THR A 154 -10.58 1.01 19.26
C THR A 154 -11.06 -0.40 18.91
N PRO A 155 -12.34 -0.61 18.57
CA PRO A 155 -12.83 -1.93 18.21
C PRO A 155 -12.12 -2.45 16.94
N PRO A 156 -11.50 -3.65 16.98
CA PRO A 156 -10.83 -4.20 15.80
C PRO A 156 -11.83 -4.56 14.71
N PRO A 157 -11.42 -4.49 13.42
CA PRO A 157 -12.28 -4.85 12.31
C PRO A 157 -12.76 -6.31 12.44
N GLY A 158 -14.08 -6.51 12.35
CA GLY A 158 -14.70 -7.84 12.53
C GLY A 158 -14.99 -8.24 13.98
N GLY A 159 -14.68 -7.38 14.95
CA GLY A 159 -15.03 -7.54 16.37
C GLY A 159 -13.94 -8.21 17.22
N ARG A 160 -14.00 -7.97 18.54
CA ARG A 160 -12.98 -8.41 19.52
C ARG A 160 -12.74 -9.92 19.53
N TRP A 161 -13.79 -10.72 19.32
CA TRP A 161 -13.71 -12.19 19.28
C TRP A 161 -12.91 -12.72 18.08
N LYS A 162 -13.25 -12.26 16.85
CA LYS A 162 -12.53 -12.66 15.64
C LYS A 162 -11.08 -12.20 15.67
N TYR A 163 -10.85 -10.98 16.18
CA TYR A 163 -9.51 -10.47 16.41
C TYR A 163 -8.72 -11.31 17.40
N GLY A 164 -9.32 -11.67 18.54
CA GLY A 164 -8.70 -12.51 19.57
C GLY A 164 -8.27 -13.88 19.01
N PHE A 165 -9.14 -14.53 18.23
CA PHE A 165 -8.81 -15.80 17.57
C PHE A 165 -7.68 -15.65 16.55
N SER A 166 -7.69 -14.58 15.76
CA SER A 166 -6.60 -14.27 14.81
C SER A 166 -5.27 -14.04 15.53
N GLN A 167 -5.28 -13.30 16.65
CA GLN A 167 -4.08 -13.05 17.46
C GLN A 167 -3.59 -14.32 18.17
N LEU A 168 -4.48 -15.22 18.60
CA LEU A 168 -4.07 -16.52 19.14
C LEU A 168 -3.35 -17.37 18.09
N GLN A 169 -3.90 -17.46 16.88
CA GLN A 169 -3.24 -18.15 15.77
C GLN A 169 -1.89 -17.52 15.43
N ALA A 170 -1.84 -16.18 15.38
CA ALA A 170 -0.61 -15.43 15.14
C ALA A 170 0.47 -15.75 16.21
N LYS A 171 0.11 -15.79 17.50
CA LYS A 171 1.01 -16.15 18.59
C LYS A 171 1.60 -17.56 18.45
N LEU A 172 0.87 -18.47 17.82
CA LEU A 172 1.33 -19.85 17.59
C LEU A 172 2.16 -19.99 16.31
N LEU A 173 1.83 -19.24 15.26
CA LEU A 173 2.40 -19.44 13.92
C LEU A 173 3.54 -18.46 13.60
N GLU A 174 3.49 -17.22 14.09
CA GLU A 174 4.54 -16.22 13.86
C GLU A 174 5.90 -16.71 14.39
N PRO A 175 6.03 -17.27 15.62
CA PRO A 175 7.31 -17.80 16.08
C PRO A 175 7.87 -18.92 15.20
N ARG A 176 6.98 -19.76 14.62
CA ARG A 176 7.38 -20.84 13.72
C ARG A 176 7.88 -20.29 12.38
N ALA A 177 7.19 -19.28 11.84
CA ALA A 177 7.59 -18.60 10.61
C ALA A 177 8.91 -17.83 10.79
N MET A 178 9.18 -17.28 11.97
CA MET A 178 10.41 -16.51 12.24
C MET A 178 11.62 -17.40 12.58
N SER A 179 11.39 -18.62 13.11
CA SER A 179 12.46 -19.47 13.66
C SER A 179 13.64 -19.81 12.75
N LYS A 180 13.42 -19.84 11.43
CA LYS A 180 14.45 -20.17 10.42
C LYS A 180 14.45 -19.19 9.25
N VAL A 181 13.86 -18.01 9.45
CA VAL A 181 13.78 -17.01 8.41
C VAL A 181 15.18 -16.58 8.01
N SER A 182 15.44 -16.50 6.71
CA SER A 182 16.74 -16.04 6.22
C SER A 182 16.83 -14.53 6.33
N HIS A 183 15.75 -13.83 5.95
CA HIS A 183 15.66 -12.37 6.01
C HIS A 183 14.21 -11.89 6.12
N VAL A 184 14.03 -10.71 6.69
CA VAL A 184 12.75 -10.03 6.83
C VAL A 184 12.79 -8.70 6.09
N ILE A 185 11.85 -8.52 5.17
CA ILE A 185 11.56 -7.23 4.55
C ILE A 185 10.39 -6.60 5.30
N SER A 186 10.40 -5.29 5.49
CA SER A 186 9.29 -4.56 6.12
C SER A 186 9.05 -3.21 5.47
N VAL A 187 7.82 -2.72 5.47
CA VAL A 187 7.49 -1.41 4.87
C VAL A 187 7.79 -0.23 5.79
N SER A 188 7.90 -0.46 7.10
CA SER A 188 8.09 0.57 8.12
C SER A 188 9.35 0.31 8.97
N PRO A 189 10.13 1.34 9.32
CA PRO A 189 11.28 1.21 10.23
C PRO A 189 10.89 0.82 11.66
N ALA A 190 9.62 0.89 12.04
CA ALA A 190 9.15 0.42 13.35
C ALA A 190 9.17 -1.11 13.47
N TYR A 191 8.88 -1.83 12.37
CA TYR A 191 8.65 -3.28 12.41
C TYR A 191 9.90 -4.10 12.75
N PRO A 192 11.11 -3.80 12.21
CA PRO A 192 12.32 -4.49 12.62
C PRO A 192 12.55 -4.44 14.13
N LYS A 193 12.33 -3.28 14.76
CA LYS A 193 12.48 -3.11 16.22
C LYS A 193 11.50 -3.99 16.99
N THR A 194 10.22 -3.96 16.61
CA THR A 194 9.18 -4.80 17.25
C THR A 194 9.46 -6.29 17.08
N LEU A 195 9.85 -6.73 15.88
CA LEU A 195 10.14 -8.13 15.61
C LEU A 195 11.41 -8.60 16.33
N GLN A 196 12.45 -7.78 16.39
CA GLN A 196 13.69 -8.11 17.10
C GLN A 196 13.49 -8.19 18.62
N GLN A 197 12.69 -7.29 19.21
CA GLN A 197 12.30 -7.39 20.62
C GLN A 197 11.53 -8.68 20.91
N ARG A 198 10.65 -9.09 19.98
CA ARG A 198 9.85 -10.32 20.10
C ARG A 198 10.66 -11.59 19.83
N TYR A 199 11.66 -11.51 18.97
CA TYR A 199 12.51 -12.62 18.53
C TYR A 199 14.01 -12.25 18.64
N PRO A 200 14.59 -12.26 19.85
CA PRO A 200 15.95 -11.77 20.10
C PRO A 200 17.08 -12.57 19.41
N HIS A 201 16.77 -13.74 18.85
CA HIS A 201 17.71 -14.55 18.08
C HIS A 201 17.94 -14.01 16.66
N LEU A 202 17.12 -13.06 16.19
CA LEU A 202 17.27 -12.44 14.88
C LEU A 202 18.18 -11.21 14.97
N LEU A 203 19.15 -11.16 14.07
CA LEU A 203 20.15 -10.09 14.03
C LEU A 203 19.64 -8.91 13.19
N SER A 204 20.17 -7.71 13.45
CA SER A 204 19.70 -6.48 12.78
C SER A 204 19.94 -6.51 11.27
N GLU A 205 21.02 -7.16 10.82
CA GLU A 205 21.33 -7.37 9.41
C GLU A 205 20.34 -8.29 8.68
N GLN A 206 19.51 -9.05 9.41
CA GLN A 206 18.44 -9.88 8.82
C GLN A 206 17.16 -9.08 8.54
N PHE A 207 17.18 -7.76 8.71
CA PHE A 207 16.06 -6.88 8.43
C PHE A 207 16.40 -5.85 7.36
N THR A 208 15.44 -5.60 6.47
CA THR A 208 15.54 -4.49 5.50
C THR A 208 14.21 -3.76 5.44
N VAL A 209 14.25 -2.45 5.62
CA VAL A 209 13.10 -1.58 5.39
C VAL A 209 13.03 -1.27 3.91
N LEU A 210 11.96 -1.70 3.25
CA LEU A 210 11.73 -1.53 1.83
C LEU A 210 10.29 -1.06 1.60
N PRO A 211 10.03 0.26 1.40
CA PRO A 211 8.70 0.75 1.07
C PRO A 211 8.25 0.23 -0.30
N PHE A 212 6.96 0.36 -0.62
CA PHE A 212 6.45 0.02 -1.96
C PHE A 212 7.17 0.83 -3.04
N GLY A 213 7.25 0.28 -4.25
CA GLY A 213 7.71 1.04 -5.42
C GLY A 213 6.63 1.98 -5.93
N ALA A 214 7.05 3.01 -6.65
CA ALA A 214 6.16 3.81 -7.49
C ALA A 214 5.65 2.96 -8.67
N PRO A 215 4.38 3.09 -9.09
CA PRO A 215 3.84 2.33 -10.20
C PRO A 215 4.02 3.07 -11.54
N GLU A 216 5.25 3.39 -11.96
CA GLU A 216 5.46 4.11 -13.24
C GLU A 216 4.83 3.42 -14.44
N PRO A 217 4.97 2.09 -14.61
CA PRO A 217 4.37 1.39 -15.75
C PRO A 217 2.85 1.54 -15.81
N ASP A 218 2.18 1.69 -14.66
CA ASP A 218 0.73 1.83 -14.62
C ASP A 218 0.30 3.21 -15.14
N PHE A 219 1.07 4.26 -14.86
CA PHE A 219 0.85 5.60 -15.43
C PHE A 219 1.25 5.70 -16.91
N GLU A 220 2.28 4.97 -17.33
CA GLU A 220 2.67 4.86 -18.74
C GLU A 220 1.58 4.18 -19.58
N GLN A 221 0.90 3.17 -19.01
CA GLN A 221 -0.17 2.44 -19.69
C GLN A 221 -1.52 3.16 -19.64
N LEU A 222 -1.75 4.00 -18.62
CA LEU A 222 -3.05 4.62 -18.36
C LEU A 222 -3.71 5.29 -19.59
N PRO A 223 -3.01 6.07 -20.42
CA PRO A 223 -3.61 6.69 -21.61
C PRO A 223 -4.13 5.68 -22.64
N TYR A 224 -3.57 4.47 -22.70
CA TYR A 224 -3.96 3.43 -23.64
C TYR A 224 -5.13 2.56 -23.13
N LEU A 225 -5.46 2.66 -21.84
CA LEU A 225 -6.57 1.93 -21.24
C LEU A 225 -7.93 2.60 -21.49
N ASN A 226 -7.94 3.85 -21.99
CA ASN A 226 -9.15 4.64 -22.29
C ASN A 226 -10.16 4.69 -21.14
N ILE A 227 -9.64 4.80 -19.91
CA ILE A 227 -10.48 4.80 -18.71
C ILE A 227 -11.15 6.16 -18.58
N GLN A 228 -12.45 6.15 -18.29
CA GLN A 228 -13.22 7.34 -17.96
C GLN A 228 -13.65 7.21 -16.50
N GLN A 229 -13.17 8.12 -15.65
CA GLN A 229 -13.61 8.19 -14.27
C GLN A 229 -14.99 8.83 -14.15
N LYS A 230 -15.73 8.48 -13.09
CA LYS A 230 -17.14 8.87 -12.90
C LYS A 230 -17.37 9.83 -11.73
N ILE A 231 -16.31 10.41 -11.17
CA ILE A 231 -16.35 11.27 -9.99
C ILE A 231 -16.76 12.69 -10.38
N PHE A 232 -16.12 13.26 -11.41
CA PHE A 232 -16.41 14.63 -11.87
C PHE A 232 -16.18 14.77 -13.37
N ASN A 233 -16.74 15.82 -13.97
CA ASN A 233 -16.47 16.17 -15.37
C ASN A 233 -15.28 17.15 -15.45
N PRO A 234 -14.10 16.74 -15.95
CA PRO A 234 -12.93 17.62 -16.02
C PRO A 234 -13.10 18.84 -16.96
N HIS A 235 -14.18 18.88 -17.73
CA HIS A 235 -14.47 19.93 -18.71
C HIS A 235 -15.68 20.81 -18.33
N ASP A 236 -16.17 20.76 -17.10
CA ASP A 236 -17.31 21.58 -16.65
C ASP A 236 -16.96 23.04 -16.32
N GLY A 237 -15.68 23.41 -16.48
CA GLY A 237 -15.17 24.75 -16.20
C GLY A 237 -14.68 24.98 -14.77
N LYS A 238 -14.99 24.09 -13.82
CA LYS A 238 -14.58 24.19 -12.40
C LYS A 238 -13.16 23.67 -12.18
N ARG A 239 -12.63 23.91 -10.98
CA ARG A 239 -11.34 23.44 -10.49
C ARG A 239 -11.57 22.27 -9.54
N HIS A 240 -11.14 21.09 -9.93
CA HIS A 240 -11.35 19.87 -9.14
C HIS A 240 -10.10 19.51 -8.33
N TRP A 241 -10.22 19.55 -7.01
CA TRP A 241 -9.17 19.13 -6.08
C TRP A 241 -9.53 17.77 -5.49
N VAL A 242 -8.65 16.78 -5.63
CA VAL A 242 -9.01 15.38 -5.31
C VAL A 242 -8.17 14.81 -4.18
N TYR A 243 -8.81 14.03 -3.32
CA TYR A 243 -8.17 13.10 -2.40
C TYR A 243 -8.66 11.69 -2.70
N VAL A 244 -7.76 10.73 -2.86
CA VAL A 244 -8.12 9.32 -3.10
C VAL A 244 -7.55 8.43 -2.00
N GLY A 245 -8.42 7.82 -1.21
CA GLY A 245 -8.06 6.91 -0.13
C GLY A 245 -9.02 6.95 1.06
N ARG A 246 -8.69 6.17 2.10
CA ARG A 246 -9.44 6.13 3.37
C ARG A 246 -9.45 7.49 4.07
N GLY A 247 -10.62 8.01 4.40
CA GLY A 247 -10.81 9.15 5.32
C GLY A 247 -11.14 8.61 6.71
N GLY A 248 -10.14 8.52 7.59
CA GLY A 248 -10.34 8.04 8.96
C GLY A 248 -10.54 9.15 9.98
N ASN A 249 -11.06 8.83 11.17
CA ASN A 249 -11.14 9.78 12.29
C ASN A 249 -9.75 10.29 12.72
N ASP A 250 -8.72 9.46 12.55
CA ASP A 250 -7.29 9.76 12.71
C ASP A 250 -6.80 10.91 11.80
N MET A 251 -7.57 11.31 10.78
CA MET A 251 -7.23 12.41 9.87
C MET A 251 -7.94 13.73 10.21
N ALA A 252 -8.72 13.77 11.30
CA ALA A 252 -9.58 14.91 11.62
C ALA A 252 -8.79 16.22 11.80
N LEU A 253 -7.60 16.19 12.40
CA LEU A 253 -6.75 17.39 12.57
C LEU A 253 -6.36 18.01 11.21
N ALA A 254 -5.93 17.17 10.26
CA ALA A 254 -5.53 17.61 8.93
C ALA A 254 -6.73 18.16 8.13
N LEU A 255 -7.88 17.48 8.18
CA LEU A 255 -9.12 17.92 7.53
C LEU A 255 -9.64 19.24 8.11
N ARG A 256 -9.65 19.39 9.44
CA ARG A 256 -10.05 20.63 10.10
C ARG A 256 -9.13 21.78 9.74
N THR A 257 -7.82 21.52 9.64
CA THR A 257 -6.84 22.52 9.21
C THR A 257 -7.13 22.98 7.78
N LEU A 258 -7.37 22.04 6.85
CA LEU A 258 -7.74 22.35 5.48
C LEU A 258 -9.00 23.22 5.43
N PHE A 259 -10.10 22.73 6.02
CA PHE A 259 -11.40 23.39 5.93
C PHE A 259 -11.45 24.72 6.68
N LEU A 260 -10.71 24.88 7.78
CA LEU A 260 -10.57 26.17 8.45
C LEU A 260 -9.82 27.18 7.56
N GLY A 261 -8.78 26.73 6.86
CA GLY A 261 -8.10 27.54 5.85
C GLY A 261 -9.05 27.98 4.73
N ILE A 262 -9.83 27.04 4.17
CA ILE A 262 -10.81 27.33 3.12
C ILE A 262 -11.87 28.31 3.62
N GLN A 263 -12.41 28.11 4.82
CA GLN A 263 -13.38 29.02 5.43
C GLN A 263 -12.82 30.44 5.54
N SER A 264 -11.57 30.58 6.02
CA SER A 264 -10.90 31.87 6.15
C SER A 264 -10.72 32.55 4.79
N GLU A 265 -10.15 31.85 3.81
CA GLU A 265 -9.89 32.41 2.48
C GLU A 265 -11.18 32.74 1.73
N ARG A 266 -12.22 31.93 1.86
CA ARG A 266 -13.52 32.16 1.23
C ARG A 266 -14.23 33.40 1.77
N ARG A 267 -14.05 33.75 3.05
CA ARG A 267 -14.61 34.99 3.61
C ARG A 267 -13.98 36.24 3.00
N HIS A 268 -12.71 36.17 2.62
CA HIS A 268 -11.98 37.31 2.04
C HIS A 268 -12.12 37.38 0.51
N HIS A 269 -12.22 36.23 -0.16
CA HIS A 269 -12.21 36.12 -1.63
C HIS A 269 -13.28 35.12 -2.15
N PRO A 270 -14.58 35.34 -1.88
CA PRO A 270 -15.63 34.37 -2.19
C PRO A 270 -15.70 34.00 -3.68
N GLU A 271 -15.40 34.93 -4.58
CA GLU A 271 -15.42 34.75 -6.03
C GLU A 271 -14.44 33.67 -6.51
N LYS A 272 -13.28 33.53 -5.86
CA LYS A 272 -12.27 32.53 -6.24
C LYS A 272 -12.71 31.11 -5.90
N TRP A 273 -13.56 30.95 -4.89
CA TRP A 273 -14.00 29.66 -4.37
C TRP A 273 -15.26 29.13 -5.04
N GLN A 274 -16.03 29.97 -5.74
CA GLN A 274 -17.24 29.54 -6.48
C GLN A 274 -16.96 28.47 -7.54
N ALA A 275 -15.75 28.47 -8.09
CA ALA A 275 -15.33 27.54 -9.13
C ALA A 275 -14.53 26.35 -8.58
N VAL A 276 -14.41 26.15 -7.26
CA VAL A 276 -13.58 25.09 -6.67
C VAL A 276 -14.47 23.99 -6.10
N GLU A 277 -14.15 22.73 -6.42
CA GLU A 277 -14.78 21.56 -5.82
C GLU A 277 -13.74 20.57 -5.30
N LEU A 278 -13.98 20.07 -4.09
CA LEU A 278 -13.15 19.09 -3.42
C LEU A 278 -13.82 17.72 -3.46
N HIS A 279 -13.11 16.72 -3.95
CA HIS A 279 -13.61 15.37 -4.13
C HIS A 279 -12.80 14.41 -3.25
N PHE A 280 -13.45 13.76 -2.29
CA PHE A 280 -12.85 12.76 -1.42
C PHE A 280 -13.36 11.37 -1.81
N VAL A 281 -12.50 10.54 -2.39
CA VAL A 281 -12.89 9.30 -3.06
C VAL A 281 -12.36 8.07 -2.35
N GLY A 282 -13.23 7.10 -2.08
CA GLY A 282 -12.89 5.84 -1.42
C GLY A 282 -12.64 5.95 0.08
N THR A 283 -13.36 6.86 0.76
CA THR A 283 -13.08 7.22 2.17
C THR A 283 -13.36 6.10 3.16
N SER A 284 -14.16 5.08 2.80
CA SER A 284 -14.50 3.96 3.69
C SER A 284 -13.98 2.61 3.20
N TYR A 285 -13.60 1.76 4.16
CA TYR A 285 -13.31 0.34 3.95
C TYR A 285 -14.53 -0.55 4.14
N ALA A 286 -15.62 -0.01 4.71
CA ALA A 286 -16.83 -0.77 4.94
C ALA A 286 -17.62 -0.92 3.63
N PRO A 287 -18.16 -2.11 3.33
CA PRO A 287 -18.95 -2.32 2.11
C PRO A 287 -20.39 -1.81 2.28
N GLY A 288 -20.96 -1.33 1.18
CA GLY A 288 -22.38 -0.99 1.05
C GLY A 288 -22.84 0.05 2.10
N ASN A 289 -24.03 -0.20 2.67
CA ASN A 289 -24.68 0.69 3.64
C ASN A 289 -23.93 0.89 4.98
N ARG A 290 -22.83 0.16 5.22
CA ARG A 290 -21.99 0.33 6.42
C ARG A 290 -20.92 1.40 6.23
N ALA A 291 -20.73 1.90 5.01
CA ALA A 291 -19.82 2.99 4.72
C ALA A 291 -20.37 4.30 5.29
N VAL A 292 -19.57 4.98 6.11
CA VAL A 292 -19.93 6.24 6.77
C VAL A 292 -19.03 7.35 6.24
N LYS A 293 -19.64 8.52 6.02
CA LYS A 293 -18.96 9.76 5.68
C LYS A 293 -18.23 10.31 6.90
N THR A 294 -16.93 10.54 6.79
CA THR A 294 -16.09 11.08 7.88
C THR A 294 -15.53 12.45 7.55
N VAL A 295 -15.52 12.82 6.26
CA VAL A 295 -14.96 14.09 5.78
C VAL A 295 -16.04 15.16 5.72
N GLU A 296 -17.18 14.84 5.10
CA GLU A 296 -18.29 15.77 4.92
C GLU A 296 -18.84 16.34 6.24
N PRO A 297 -18.99 15.57 7.34
CA PRO A 297 -19.41 16.14 8.62
C PRO A 297 -18.46 17.23 9.14
N ILE A 298 -17.15 17.10 8.93
CA ILE A 298 -16.16 18.12 9.33
C ILE A 298 -16.28 19.35 8.43
N ALA A 299 -16.53 19.16 7.13
CA ALA A 299 -16.79 20.26 6.20
C ALA A 299 -18.08 21.04 6.57
N GLN A 300 -19.13 20.33 7.02
CA GLN A 300 -20.38 20.93 7.50
C GLN A 300 -20.14 21.77 8.76
N GLU A 301 -19.41 21.24 9.73
CA GLU A 301 -19.06 21.95 10.96
C GLU A 301 -18.34 23.28 10.67
N LEU A 302 -17.48 23.29 9.64
CA LEU A 302 -16.73 24.47 9.23
C LEU A 302 -17.42 25.29 8.13
N GLY A 303 -18.67 24.97 7.77
CA GLY A 303 -19.47 25.76 6.83
C GLY A 303 -18.92 25.80 5.40
N VAL A 304 -18.22 24.75 4.96
CA VAL A 304 -17.65 24.62 3.60
C VAL A 304 -18.13 23.37 2.87
N ALA A 305 -19.19 22.73 3.37
CA ALA A 305 -19.73 21.49 2.80
C ALA A 305 -20.25 21.65 1.37
N ASP A 306 -20.65 22.84 0.94
CA ASP A 306 -21.06 23.13 -0.43
C ASP A 306 -19.94 22.96 -1.46
N LEU A 307 -18.67 22.98 -1.01
CA LEU A 307 -17.50 22.74 -1.86
C LEU A 307 -17.04 21.28 -1.84
N VAL A 308 -17.64 20.40 -1.02
CA VAL A 308 -17.09 19.07 -0.71
C VAL A 308 -18.04 17.97 -1.17
N GLN A 309 -17.51 17.02 -1.95
CA GLN A 309 -18.18 15.77 -2.32
C GLN A 309 -17.40 14.58 -1.74
N GLU A 310 -18.03 13.83 -0.83
CA GLU A 310 -17.45 12.61 -0.25
C GLU A 310 -18.07 11.35 -0.87
N HIS A 311 -17.25 10.62 -1.64
CA HIS A 311 -17.57 9.32 -2.22
C HIS A 311 -16.99 8.22 -1.33
N VAL A 312 -17.84 7.63 -0.48
CA VAL A 312 -17.40 6.64 0.53
C VAL A 312 -16.89 5.32 -0.07
N HIS A 313 -17.36 4.96 -1.27
CA HIS A 313 -17.02 3.69 -1.90
C HIS A 313 -15.71 3.77 -2.67
N ARG A 314 -14.90 2.72 -2.54
CA ARG A 314 -13.68 2.55 -3.35
C ARG A 314 -14.06 2.33 -4.82
N ILE A 315 -13.28 2.93 -5.71
CA ILE A 315 -13.35 2.74 -7.15
C ILE A 315 -12.23 1.80 -7.63
N PRO A 316 -12.33 1.21 -8.84
CA PRO A 316 -11.26 0.43 -9.46
C PRO A 316 -9.91 1.15 -9.46
N TYR A 317 -8.81 0.39 -9.46
CA TYR A 317 -7.47 0.94 -9.26
C TYR A 317 -7.08 1.95 -10.33
N PHE A 318 -7.25 1.59 -11.59
CA PHE A 318 -6.90 2.50 -12.68
C PHE A 318 -7.89 3.65 -12.85
N GLU A 319 -9.15 3.48 -12.43
CA GLU A 319 -10.09 4.61 -12.33
C GLU A 319 -9.61 5.62 -11.29
N ALA A 320 -9.08 5.16 -10.14
CA ALA A 320 -8.44 6.02 -9.16
C ALA A 320 -7.21 6.76 -9.71
N LEU A 321 -6.37 6.12 -10.53
CA LEU A 321 -5.27 6.82 -11.20
C LEU A 321 -5.78 7.88 -12.18
N GLN A 322 -6.84 7.59 -12.93
CA GLN A 322 -7.47 8.55 -13.84
C GLN A 322 -8.06 9.75 -13.08
N VAL A 323 -8.69 9.55 -11.92
CA VAL A 323 -9.14 10.64 -11.03
C VAL A 323 -7.99 11.57 -10.65
N LEU A 324 -6.80 11.02 -10.35
CA LEU A 324 -5.62 11.86 -10.06
C LEU A 324 -5.17 12.65 -11.29
N VAL A 325 -5.14 12.02 -12.46
CA VAL A 325 -4.70 12.64 -13.74
C VAL A 325 -5.70 13.66 -14.28
N ASP A 326 -6.99 13.50 -14.04
CA ASP A 326 -8.02 14.44 -14.49
C ASP A 326 -8.16 15.66 -13.58
N SER A 327 -7.64 15.59 -12.35
CA SER A 327 -7.76 16.67 -11.37
C SER A 327 -6.92 17.91 -11.70
N ASP A 328 -7.28 19.05 -11.11
CA ASP A 328 -6.49 20.29 -11.17
C ASP A 328 -5.46 20.36 -10.03
N ALA A 329 -5.74 19.72 -8.90
CA ALA A 329 -4.82 19.56 -7.79
C ALA A 329 -5.12 18.30 -6.99
N ILE A 330 -4.10 17.78 -6.32
CA ILE A 330 -4.20 16.60 -5.46
C ILE A 330 -3.98 17.03 -4.00
N LEU A 331 -4.94 16.67 -3.16
CA LEU A 331 -4.84 16.80 -1.71
C LEU A 331 -4.31 15.49 -1.15
N MET A 332 -3.32 15.58 -0.26
CA MET A 332 -2.89 14.44 0.53
C MET A 332 -3.11 14.74 2.00
N ILE A 333 -3.99 13.96 2.63
CA ILE A 333 -4.39 14.13 4.02
C ILE A 333 -3.80 12.99 4.86
N GLY A 334 -2.95 13.35 5.82
CA GLY A 334 -2.28 12.44 6.75
C GLY A 334 -3.06 12.18 8.03
N SER A 335 -2.77 11.04 8.65
CA SER A 335 -3.18 10.70 10.01
C SER A 335 -2.28 11.37 11.06
N ASP A 336 -2.68 11.28 12.32
CA ASP A 336 -1.87 11.58 13.50
C ASP A 336 -0.72 10.59 13.74
N ASP A 337 -0.79 9.38 13.18
CA ASP A 337 0.30 8.40 13.20
C ASP A 337 1.50 8.82 12.33
N PRO A 338 2.70 9.03 12.92
CA PRO A 338 3.91 9.39 12.16
C PRO A 338 4.43 8.27 11.27
N ASP A 339 4.11 7.01 11.55
CA ASP A 339 4.62 5.82 10.83
C ASP A 339 3.83 5.54 9.54
N TYR A 340 2.89 6.41 9.17
CA TYR A 340 2.13 6.27 7.93
C TYR A 340 3.04 6.22 6.69
N THR A 341 2.90 5.13 5.92
CA THR A 341 3.79 4.79 4.80
C THR A 341 3.44 5.57 3.52
N ALA A 342 4.48 5.98 2.76
CA ALA A 342 4.41 6.81 1.56
C ALA A 342 3.78 6.16 0.30
N SER A 343 3.13 4.99 0.37
CA SER A 343 2.68 4.28 -0.84
C SER A 343 1.66 5.05 -1.70
N LYS A 344 0.83 5.92 -1.09
CA LYS A 344 -0.08 6.83 -1.82
C LYS A 344 0.62 8.03 -2.43
N LEU A 345 1.81 8.40 -1.96
CA LEU A 345 2.55 9.56 -2.45
C LEU A 345 2.95 9.37 -3.90
N TYR A 346 3.46 8.19 -4.25
CA TYR A 346 4.04 7.99 -5.57
C TYR A 346 3.02 8.13 -6.72
N PRO A 347 1.80 7.57 -6.65
CA PRO A 347 0.77 7.87 -7.63
C PRO A 347 0.43 9.37 -7.72
N CYS A 348 0.44 10.10 -6.60
CA CYS A 348 0.16 11.54 -6.61
C CYS A 348 1.27 12.33 -7.34
N ILE A 349 2.54 11.96 -7.14
CA ILE A 349 3.68 12.56 -7.86
C ILE A 349 3.62 12.20 -9.36
N LEU A 350 3.34 10.94 -9.67
CA LEU A 350 3.27 10.45 -11.06
C LEU A 350 2.11 11.02 -11.86
N ALA A 351 1.03 11.47 -11.20
CA ALA A 351 -0.06 12.19 -11.85
C ALA A 351 0.35 13.58 -12.37
N ARG A 352 1.52 14.10 -11.95
CA ARG A 352 2.09 15.38 -12.40
C ARG A 352 1.14 16.57 -12.19
N LYS A 353 0.40 16.57 -11.09
CA LYS A 353 -0.49 17.65 -10.65
C LYS A 353 0.11 18.40 -9.45
N PRO A 354 -0.29 19.66 -9.22
CA PRO A 354 -0.03 20.31 -7.94
C PRO A 354 -0.47 19.43 -6.77
N VAL A 355 0.45 19.16 -5.84
CA VAL A 355 0.16 18.40 -4.62
C VAL A 355 0.21 19.34 -3.42
N LEU A 356 -0.85 19.33 -2.61
CA LEU A 356 -0.86 19.91 -1.27
C LEU A 356 -1.01 18.80 -0.23
N ALA A 357 0.03 18.59 0.57
CA ALA A 357 0.07 17.58 1.62
C ALA A 357 -0.12 18.21 3.01
N ILE A 358 -0.93 17.59 3.86
CA ILE A 358 -1.12 17.98 5.27
C ILE A 358 -0.82 16.76 6.14
N PHE A 359 0.36 16.70 6.75
CA PHE A 359 0.88 15.51 7.43
C PHE A 359 1.56 15.83 8.76
N HIS A 360 1.69 14.80 9.61
CA HIS A 360 2.57 14.87 10.75
C HIS A 360 4.02 15.15 10.29
N GLN A 361 4.74 16.02 11.01
CA GLN A 361 6.07 16.48 10.60
C GLN A 361 7.12 15.37 10.49
N GLN A 362 6.91 14.24 11.16
CA GLN A 362 7.81 13.08 11.13
C GLN A 362 7.47 12.08 10.01
N SER A 363 6.42 12.33 9.23
CA SER A 363 6.05 11.42 8.14
C SER A 363 7.04 11.50 6.99
N SER A 364 7.51 10.34 6.52
CA SER A 364 8.35 10.22 5.32
C SER A 364 7.77 10.90 4.08
N VAL A 365 6.45 11.09 4.02
CA VAL A 365 5.78 11.80 2.93
C VAL A 365 6.32 13.23 2.77
N VAL A 366 6.60 13.91 3.88
CA VAL A 366 7.08 15.30 3.89
C VAL A 366 8.45 15.39 3.22
N ASP A 367 9.38 14.56 3.66
CA ASP A 367 10.77 14.54 3.16
C ASP A 367 10.83 14.13 1.68
N ILE A 368 10.05 13.12 1.28
CA ILE A 368 10.01 12.66 -0.10
C ILE A 368 9.40 13.73 -1.01
N LEU A 369 8.27 14.34 -0.61
CA LEU A 369 7.62 15.39 -1.40
C LEU A 369 8.54 16.61 -1.60
N GLN A 370 9.25 17.01 -0.54
CA GLN A 370 10.19 18.13 -0.56
C GLN A 370 11.42 17.83 -1.43
N SER A 371 12.07 16.67 -1.24
CA SER A 371 13.25 16.27 -2.02
C SER A 371 12.94 16.10 -3.51
N CYS A 372 11.75 15.59 -3.83
CA CYS A 372 11.27 15.48 -5.21
C CYS A 372 10.75 16.80 -5.78
N GLN A 373 10.64 17.87 -4.98
CA GLN A 373 10.02 19.15 -5.39
C GLN A 373 8.63 18.96 -6.05
N ALA A 374 7.89 17.95 -5.61
CA ALA A 374 6.67 17.50 -6.29
C ALA A 374 5.39 18.16 -5.75
N GLY A 375 5.49 18.96 -4.69
CA GLY A 375 4.35 19.65 -4.10
C GLY A 375 4.74 20.53 -2.92
N LYS A 376 3.72 21.01 -2.21
CA LYS A 376 3.84 21.79 -0.98
C LYS A 376 3.26 21.01 0.19
N SER A 377 3.79 21.25 1.38
CA SER A 377 3.32 20.61 2.61
C SER A 377 2.99 21.61 3.71
N VAL A 378 1.97 21.28 4.51
CA VAL A 378 1.69 21.87 5.81
C VAL A 378 1.91 20.77 6.84
N THR A 379 2.86 20.97 7.75
CA THR A 379 3.18 19.98 8.77
C THR A 379 2.54 20.31 10.11
N PHE A 380 2.21 19.27 10.88
CA PHE A 380 1.67 19.39 12.22
C PHE A 380 2.35 18.41 13.20
N THR A 381 2.15 18.67 14.48
CA THR A 381 2.45 17.79 15.61
C THR A 381 1.15 17.43 16.32
N SER A 382 1.16 16.39 17.16
CA SER A 382 -0.02 16.01 17.97
C SER A 382 -0.50 17.09 18.94
N GLN A 383 0.31 18.13 19.20
CA GLN A 383 -0.06 19.25 20.08
C GLN A 383 -0.73 20.41 19.34
N ASN A 384 -0.62 20.45 18.01
CA ASN A 384 -1.17 21.56 17.24
C ASN A 384 -2.70 21.52 17.20
N LYS A 385 -3.28 22.71 17.21
CA LYS A 385 -4.69 22.95 16.88
C LYS A 385 -4.79 23.48 15.44
N PRO A 386 -5.93 23.27 14.75
CA PRO A 386 -6.13 23.80 13.40
C PRO A 386 -5.83 25.31 13.25
N ALA A 387 -6.17 26.11 14.27
CA ALA A 387 -5.93 27.55 14.27
C ALA A 387 -4.44 27.92 14.23
N ASP A 388 -3.56 27.12 14.84
CA ASP A 388 -2.11 27.35 14.86
C ASP A 388 -1.50 27.24 13.46
N LEU A 389 -2.16 26.48 12.58
CA LEU A 389 -1.70 26.18 11.24
C LEU A 389 -2.33 27.10 10.18
N LEU A 390 -3.28 27.95 10.58
CA LEU A 390 -4.07 28.79 9.68
C LEU A 390 -3.21 29.64 8.72
N PRO A 391 -2.15 30.35 9.16
CA PRO A 391 -1.32 31.13 8.24
C PRO A 391 -0.60 30.26 7.21
N LYS A 392 -0.15 29.06 7.61
CA LYS A 392 0.57 28.14 6.73
C LYS A 392 -0.37 27.55 5.67
N ILE A 393 -1.56 27.10 6.08
CA ILE A 393 -2.53 26.52 5.15
C ILE A 393 -3.10 27.59 4.22
N ALA A 394 -3.41 28.79 4.72
CA ALA A 394 -3.86 29.92 3.91
C ALA A 394 -2.86 30.24 2.78
N ALA A 395 -1.56 30.28 3.09
CA ALA A 395 -0.52 30.49 2.08
C ALA A 395 -0.53 29.39 0.99
N GLN A 396 -0.69 28.12 1.37
CA GLN A 396 -0.72 27.03 0.39
C GLN A 396 -2.01 26.99 -0.43
N LEU A 397 -3.16 27.35 0.15
CA LEU A 397 -4.42 27.48 -0.58
C LEU A 397 -4.35 28.62 -1.61
N ASN A 398 -3.79 29.76 -1.23
CA ASN A 398 -3.56 30.87 -2.15
C ASN A 398 -2.60 30.49 -3.30
N TRP A 399 -1.57 29.68 -3.00
CA TRP A 399 -0.73 29.09 -4.04
C TRP A 399 -1.52 28.19 -5.00
N LEU A 400 -2.35 27.26 -4.49
CA LEU A 400 -3.18 26.41 -5.35
C LEU A 400 -4.15 27.22 -6.23
N LEU A 401 -4.74 28.28 -5.68
CA LEU A 401 -5.66 29.15 -6.43
C LEU A 401 -4.95 29.99 -7.50
N SER A 402 -3.69 30.37 -7.28
CA SER A 402 -2.93 31.19 -8.22
C SER A 402 -2.38 30.40 -9.41
N ILE A 403 -2.29 29.07 -9.28
CA ILE A 403 -1.80 28.19 -10.33
C ILE A 403 -2.81 28.14 -11.52
N PRO A 404 -2.34 28.30 -12.78
CA PRO A 404 -3.20 28.13 -13.95
C PRO A 404 -3.60 26.66 -14.16
N LYS A 405 -4.77 26.43 -14.78
CA LYS A 405 -5.19 25.07 -15.18
C LYS A 405 -4.14 24.43 -16.09
N GLY A 406 -3.88 23.14 -15.89
CA GLY A 406 -2.88 22.39 -16.65
C GLY A 406 -1.43 22.60 -16.22
N TYR A 407 -1.17 23.35 -15.14
CA TYR A 407 0.16 23.46 -14.53
C TYR A 407 0.72 22.08 -14.19
N LYS A 408 2.02 21.91 -14.45
CA LYS A 408 2.78 20.72 -14.09
C LYS A 408 3.92 21.13 -13.15
N PRO A 409 4.05 20.50 -11.97
CA PRO A 409 5.17 20.76 -11.09
C PRO A 409 6.51 20.44 -11.75
N GLU A 410 7.54 21.23 -11.43
CA GLU A 410 8.94 20.94 -11.79
C GLU A 410 9.52 19.87 -10.86
N THR A 411 9.00 18.65 -10.98
CA THR A 411 9.43 17.51 -10.16
C THR A 411 10.89 17.14 -10.45
N ASN A 412 11.68 17.02 -9.38
CA ASN A 412 13.02 16.46 -9.43
C ASN A 412 12.96 14.93 -9.59
N TRP A 413 12.89 14.49 -10.85
CA TRP A 413 12.84 13.06 -11.19
C TRP A 413 14.11 12.28 -10.81
N SER A 414 15.25 12.95 -10.68
CA SER A 414 16.47 12.31 -10.17
C SER A 414 16.34 11.92 -8.70
N ALA A 415 15.74 12.78 -7.88
CA ALA A 415 15.41 12.44 -6.49
C ALA A 415 14.32 11.36 -6.43
N PHE A 416 13.34 11.41 -7.33
CA PHE A 416 12.27 10.42 -7.40
C PHE A 416 12.76 9.01 -7.79
N GLN A 417 13.85 8.90 -8.55
CA GLN A 417 14.37 7.63 -9.08
C GLN A 417 14.54 6.55 -7.99
N ALA A 418 14.97 6.95 -6.80
CA ALA A 418 15.20 6.06 -5.67
C ALA A 418 13.93 5.34 -5.18
N TYR A 419 12.74 5.81 -5.56
CA TYR A 419 11.43 5.28 -5.17
C TYR A 419 10.75 4.47 -6.28
N THR A 420 11.38 4.35 -7.44
CA THR A 420 10.80 3.64 -8.59
C THR A 420 10.56 2.17 -8.31
N ALA A 421 9.58 1.55 -8.98
CA ALA A 421 9.38 0.09 -8.88
C ALA A 421 10.66 -0.68 -9.25
N ARG A 422 11.39 -0.20 -10.26
CA ARG A 422 12.67 -0.78 -10.67
C ARG A 422 13.72 -0.73 -9.56
N GLU A 423 13.97 0.44 -8.96
CA GLU A 423 15.00 0.56 -7.91
C GLU A 423 14.59 -0.15 -6.61
N MET A 424 13.30 -0.19 -6.26
CA MET A 424 12.80 -1.02 -5.16
C MET A 424 13.02 -2.51 -5.43
N THR A 425 12.79 -2.96 -6.67
CA THR A 425 13.04 -4.35 -7.07
C THR A 425 14.52 -4.68 -7.05
N LYS A 426 15.40 -3.75 -7.44
CA LYS A 426 16.85 -3.91 -7.33
C LYS A 426 17.26 -4.20 -5.88
N LYS A 427 16.80 -3.37 -4.94
CA LYS A 427 17.06 -3.54 -3.50
C LYS A 427 16.49 -4.88 -2.98
N GLN A 428 15.29 -5.24 -3.41
CA GLN A 428 14.67 -6.53 -3.09
C GLN A 428 15.52 -7.72 -3.58
N CYS A 429 16.00 -7.69 -4.83
CA CYS A 429 16.85 -8.74 -5.39
C CYS A 429 18.21 -8.80 -4.68
N SER A 430 18.78 -7.67 -4.27
CA SER A 430 20.00 -7.66 -3.45
C SER A 430 19.80 -8.35 -2.10
N VAL A 431 18.61 -8.23 -1.47
CA VAL A 431 18.28 -9.02 -0.27
C VAL A 431 18.31 -10.52 -0.60
N PHE A 432 17.77 -10.91 -1.75
CA PHE A 432 17.76 -12.31 -2.18
C PHE A 432 19.19 -12.85 -2.41
N ASP A 433 20.04 -12.07 -3.07
CA ASP A 433 21.45 -12.42 -3.31
C ASP A 433 22.23 -12.60 -2.00
N ASN A 434 22.00 -11.71 -1.04
CA ASN A 434 22.58 -11.81 0.31
C ASN A 434 22.11 -13.08 1.03
N CYS A 435 20.83 -13.44 0.92
CA CYS A 435 20.30 -14.68 1.49
C CYS A 435 21.01 -15.92 0.92
N LEU A 436 21.23 -15.97 -0.40
CA LEU A 436 21.92 -17.08 -1.04
C LEU A 436 23.39 -17.17 -0.61
N THR A 437 24.05 -16.03 -0.45
CA THR A 437 25.45 -15.95 -0.02
C THR A 437 25.61 -16.48 1.41
N THR A 438 24.79 -15.99 2.34
CA THR A 438 24.79 -16.48 3.73
C THR A 438 24.44 -17.96 3.83
N ALA A 439 23.47 -18.43 3.03
CA ALA A 439 23.10 -19.85 3.00
C ALA A 439 24.22 -20.76 2.48
N LYS A 440 25.05 -20.29 1.54
CA LYS A 440 26.23 -21.03 1.07
C LYS A 440 27.30 -21.12 2.15
N ILE A 441 27.60 -20.01 2.83
CA ILE A 441 28.58 -19.97 3.93
C ILE A 441 28.18 -20.94 5.05
N ASN A 442 26.91 -20.94 5.45
CA ASN A 442 26.39 -21.83 6.49
C ASN A 442 26.34 -23.32 6.09
N LYS A 443 26.49 -23.66 4.80
CA LYS A 443 26.61 -25.06 4.34
C LYS A 443 28.06 -25.52 4.26
N SER A 444 29.02 -24.59 4.18
CA SER A 444 30.47 -24.87 4.13
C SER A 444 31.13 -24.93 5.51
N LEU A 445 30.48 -24.34 6.52
CA LEU A 445 30.78 -24.53 7.94
C LEU A 445 30.03 -25.76 8.46
#